data_AF-A0A926KTF7-F1
#
_entry.id   AF-A0A926KTF7-F1
#
_cell.length_a   1.000
_cell.length_b   1.000
_cell.length_c   1.000
_cell.angle_alpha   90.00
_cell.angle_beta   90.00
_cell.angle_gamma   90.00
#
_symmetry.space_group_name_H-M   'P 1'
#
loop_
_entity.id
_entity.type
_entity.pdbx_description
1 polymer ?
#
loop_
_entity_poly.entity_id
_entity_poly.type
_entity_poly.pdbx_seq_one_letter_code
_entity_poly.pdbx_strand_id
1 'polypeptide(L)'
;MQTQTGNNDIRHLLAEMDSLFEGFFRWLGGQYDSASGGFYYARSSRSMTGIGPDIESTAQALNILERCGMLSEMPKAMKQRMIRFFQSKQEAPSGYFYDDNPLMREDEVMVARAIGYSVNALRKLGGQPLHALPYEAQQAPAYMSSREAYTRWLASVQLSNSWRGCDRLSTSSVYVEQVEPASRRAAYAKTAFDFFAEQQDPQSGLWGEGSYYVRISGTFKLHIFYDRFDVPLPREEQIYQSILNALRNEEAADMCYIRNPIHLLSYMKLDIPVEELREIIQNTVQNMKRLLRADGGFSRELAHSPTAPNVAQIKGGEYYPNMPKAVHIGRGEVEGDMNAGTQALLIRSVCYQLAGMEAPKLSTMNVYQE
;
A
#
# COMPACT_ATOMS: atom_id res chain seq x y z
N MET A 1 11.22 18.91 -32.54
CA MET A 1 12.53 18.27 -32.31
C MET A 1 12.74 17.99 -30.82
N GLN A 2 12.63 18.99 -29.92
CA GLN A 2 12.74 18.80 -28.46
C GLN A 2 11.74 17.76 -27.88
N THR A 3 10.46 17.81 -28.27
CA THR A 3 9.43 16.83 -27.86
C THR A 3 9.72 15.39 -28.30
N GLN A 4 10.41 15.21 -29.42
CA GLN A 4 10.75 13.88 -29.94
C GLN A 4 11.96 13.29 -29.20
N THR A 5 12.94 14.13 -28.84
CA THR A 5 14.07 13.73 -28.00
C THR A 5 13.62 13.37 -26.59
N GLY A 6 12.78 14.20 -25.94
CA GLY A 6 12.26 13.93 -24.60
C GLY A 6 11.47 12.62 -24.51
N ASN A 7 10.66 12.31 -25.53
CA ASN A 7 9.93 11.04 -25.60
C ASN A 7 10.85 9.82 -25.78
N ASN A 8 11.98 9.95 -26.47
CA ASN A 8 12.95 8.86 -26.59
C ASN A 8 13.69 8.61 -25.27
N ASP A 9 14.02 9.67 -24.53
CA ASP A 9 14.65 9.56 -23.21
C ASP A 9 13.72 8.88 -22.20
N ILE A 10 12.44 9.26 -22.18
CA ILE A 10 11.42 8.61 -21.34
C ILE A 10 11.32 7.12 -21.66
N ARG A 11 11.30 6.74 -22.94
CA ARG A 11 11.28 5.31 -23.34
C ARG A 11 12.50 4.55 -22.86
N HIS A 12 13.68 5.16 -22.93
CA HIS A 12 14.91 4.54 -22.43
C HIS A 12 14.85 4.33 -20.91
N LEU A 13 14.41 5.34 -20.15
CA LEU A 13 14.24 5.24 -18.69
C LEU A 13 13.23 4.17 -18.28
N LEU A 14 12.12 4.04 -19.03
CA LEU A 14 11.13 2.99 -18.78
C LEU A 14 11.68 1.59 -19.07
N ALA A 15 12.44 1.42 -20.15
CA ALA A 15 13.13 0.16 -20.45
C ALA A 15 14.19 -0.19 -19.39
N GLU A 16 14.90 0.82 -18.87
CA GLU A 16 15.82 0.65 -17.75
C GLU A 16 15.08 0.22 -16.48
N MET A 17 13.90 0.78 -16.21
CA MET A 17 13.03 0.36 -15.09
C MET A 17 12.60 -1.09 -15.22
N ASP A 18 12.25 -1.54 -16.42
CA ASP A 18 11.87 -2.93 -16.70
C ASP A 18 12.99 -3.92 -16.38
N SER A 19 14.24 -3.53 -16.66
CA SER A 19 15.40 -4.37 -16.35
C SER A 19 15.55 -4.65 -14.85
N LEU A 20 15.01 -3.79 -13.98
CA LEU A 20 15.06 -3.99 -12.51
C LEU A 20 14.24 -5.18 -12.02
N PHE A 21 13.35 -5.72 -12.85
CA PHE A 21 12.52 -6.88 -12.53
C PHE A 21 13.16 -8.22 -12.95
N GLU A 22 14.40 -8.22 -13.42
CA GLU A 22 15.14 -9.45 -13.67
C GLU A 22 15.27 -10.27 -12.37
N GLY A 23 14.79 -11.52 -12.39
CA GLY A 23 14.78 -12.39 -11.21
C GLY A 23 13.64 -12.16 -10.22
N PHE A 24 12.86 -11.08 -10.36
CA PHE A 24 11.77 -10.73 -9.42
C PHE A 24 10.73 -11.84 -9.24
N PHE A 25 10.32 -12.48 -10.34
CA PHE A 25 9.33 -13.54 -10.31
C PHE A 25 9.83 -14.85 -9.71
N ARG A 26 11.12 -15.14 -9.85
CA ARG A 26 11.78 -16.23 -9.12
C ARG A 26 11.80 -15.94 -7.62
N TRP A 27 12.11 -14.71 -7.24
CA TRP A 27 12.06 -14.27 -5.85
C TRP A 27 10.64 -14.39 -5.27
N LEU A 28 9.61 -13.94 -6.01
CA LEU A 28 8.21 -14.03 -5.59
C LEU A 28 7.77 -15.48 -5.37
N GLY A 29 8.09 -16.37 -6.32
CA GLY A 29 7.80 -17.80 -6.19
C GLY A 29 8.45 -18.41 -4.94
N GLY A 30 9.67 -17.96 -4.61
CA GLY A 30 10.38 -18.35 -3.40
C GLY A 30 9.73 -17.94 -2.08
N GLN A 31 8.72 -17.05 -2.10
CA GLN A 31 7.95 -16.67 -0.92
C GLN A 31 6.66 -17.47 -0.74
N TYR A 32 6.26 -18.29 -1.71
CA TYR A 32 5.05 -19.09 -1.61
C TYR A 32 5.23 -20.26 -0.64
N ASP A 33 4.27 -20.44 0.26
CA ASP A 33 4.18 -21.59 1.15
C ASP A 33 3.10 -22.56 0.65
N SER A 34 3.51 -23.67 0.05
CA SER A 34 2.58 -24.63 -0.55
C SER A 34 1.69 -25.34 0.47
N ALA A 35 2.11 -25.43 1.73
CA ALA A 35 1.38 -26.07 2.82
C ALA A 35 0.15 -25.25 3.24
N SER A 36 0.35 -23.98 3.59
CA SER A 36 -0.74 -23.08 3.99
C SER A 36 -1.48 -22.46 2.79
N GLY A 37 -0.79 -22.26 1.68
CA GLY A 37 -1.26 -21.46 0.55
C GLY A 37 -1.00 -19.96 0.69
N GLY A 38 -0.31 -19.50 1.74
CA GLY A 38 0.06 -18.11 1.93
C GLY A 38 1.40 -17.73 1.29
N PHE A 39 1.77 -16.45 1.39
CA PHE A 39 3.10 -15.96 1.05
C PHE A 39 3.78 -15.33 2.28
N TYR A 40 5.08 -15.58 2.41
CA TYR A 40 5.92 -14.95 3.41
C TYR A 40 6.25 -13.49 3.03
N TYR A 41 6.49 -12.67 4.05
CA TYR A 41 6.89 -11.28 3.89
C TYR A 41 8.26 -11.14 3.19
N ALA A 42 9.27 -11.88 3.66
CA ALA A 42 10.62 -11.88 3.11
C ALA A 42 11.23 -13.29 3.22
N ARG A 43 12.41 -13.51 2.62
CA ARG A 43 13.07 -14.82 2.66
C ARG A 43 13.37 -15.25 4.10
N SER A 44 13.85 -14.33 4.92
CA SER A 44 14.21 -14.59 6.31
C SER A 44 13.01 -15.03 7.16
N SER A 45 11.79 -14.58 6.82
CA SER A 45 10.54 -14.94 7.50
C SER A 45 10.34 -16.46 7.56
N ARG A 46 10.74 -17.20 6.52
CA ARG A 46 10.62 -18.66 6.44
C ARG A 46 11.38 -19.42 7.52
N SER A 47 12.42 -18.78 8.05
CA SER A 47 13.30 -19.36 9.07
C SER A 47 12.96 -18.88 10.49
N MET A 48 11.95 -18.02 10.64
CA MET A 48 11.51 -17.54 11.94
C MET A 48 10.59 -18.57 12.61
N THR A 49 10.93 -18.99 13.82
CA THR A 49 10.10 -19.91 14.59
C THR A 49 8.77 -19.25 14.96
N GLY A 50 7.66 -19.92 14.69
CA GLY A 50 6.32 -19.45 15.05
C GLY A 50 5.76 -18.32 14.18
N ILE A 51 6.44 -17.97 13.08
CA ILE A 51 5.94 -17.01 12.10
C ILE A 51 5.64 -17.76 10.81
N GLY A 52 4.36 -17.76 10.41
CA GLY A 52 3.91 -18.26 9.13
C GLY A 52 3.67 -17.14 8.12
N PRO A 53 3.19 -17.48 6.92
CA PRO A 53 2.63 -16.51 5.99
C PRO A 53 1.51 -15.68 6.62
N ASP A 54 1.46 -14.39 6.27
CA ASP A 54 0.53 -13.42 6.83
C ASP A 54 -0.48 -12.92 5.78
N ILE A 55 -1.56 -12.28 6.25
CA ILE A 55 -2.66 -11.78 5.41
C ILE A 55 -2.16 -10.73 4.41
N GLU A 56 -1.37 -9.77 4.88
CA GLU A 56 -0.93 -8.62 4.07
C GLU A 56 0.00 -9.10 2.96
N SER A 57 1.02 -9.90 3.28
CA SER A 57 1.96 -10.45 2.30
C SER A 57 1.27 -11.34 1.28
N THR A 58 0.33 -12.19 1.71
CA THR A 58 -0.43 -13.07 0.80
C THR A 58 -1.32 -12.28 -0.15
N ALA A 59 -2.01 -11.24 0.34
CA ALA A 59 -2.85 -10.40 -0.51
C ALA A 59 -2.01 -9.54 -1.47
N GLN A 60 -0.84 -9.08 -1.02
CA GLN A 60 0.13 -8.36 -1.84
C GLN A 60 0.68 -9.24 -2.98
N ALA A 61 1.09 -10.47 -2.70
CA ALA A 61 1.48 -11.45 -3.71
C ALA A 61 0.36 -11.69 -4.73
N LEU A 62 -0.89 -11.85 -4.28
CA LEU A 62 -2.04 -12.00 -5.17
C LEU A 62 -2.23 -10.78 -6.09
N ASN A 63 -2.05 -9.56 -5.57
CA ASN A 63 -2.12 -8.35 -6.37
C ASN A 63 -0.99 -8.28 -7.41
N ILE A 64 0.20 -8.78 -7.09
CA ILE A 64 1.30 -8.91 -8.05
C ILE A 64 0.90 -9.87 -9.18
N LEU A 65 0.43 -11.07 -8.83
CA LEU A 65 0.01 -12.08 -9.82
C LEU A 65 -1.11 -11.56 -10.73
N GLU A 66 -2.08 -10.85 -10.18
CA GLU A 66 -3.17 -10.22 -10.96
C GLU A 66 -2.63 -9.17 -11.94
N ARG A 67 -1.83 -8.21 -11.47
CA ARG A 67 -1.28 -7.12 -12.32
C ARG A 67 -0.39 -7.63 -13.44
N CYS A 68 0.25 -8.78 -13.24
CA CYS A 68 1.09 -9.41 -14.24
C CYS A 68 0.32 -10.40 -15.14
N GLY A 69 -1.01 -10.47 -15.04
CA GLY A 69 -1.86 -11.33 -15.87
C GLY A 69 -1.76 -12.82 -15.52
N MET A 70 -1.19 -13.16 -14.37
CA MET A 70 -0.91 -14.55 -13.96
C MET A 70 -2.06 -15.20 -13.19
N LEU A 71 -3.03 -14.41 -12.72
CA LEU A 71 -4.15 -14.92 -11.91
C LEU A 71 -5.04 -15.91 -12.67
N SER A 72 -5.26 -15.70 -13.97
CA SER A 72 -6.03 -16.60 -14.84
C SER A 72 -5.34 -17.95 -15.07
N GLU A 73 -4.02 -17.98 -14.94
CA GLU A 73 -3.18 -19.17 -15.15
C GLU A 73 -2.85 -19.89 -13.83
N MET A 74 -3.31 -19.35 -12.70
CA MET A 74 -3.05 -19.92 -11.38
C MET A 74 -3.59 -21.36 -11.29
N PRO A 75 -2.77 -22.34 -10.86
CA PRO A 75 -3.23 -23.72 -10.68
C PRO A 75 -4.43 -23.80 -9.74
N LYS A 76 -5.47 -24.58 -10.11
CA LYS A 76 -6.70 -24.72 -9.31
C LYS A 76 -6.42 -25.10 -7.85
N ALA A 77 -5.43 -25.97 -7.60
CA ALA A 77 -5.04 -26.38 -6.26
C ALA A 77 -4.47 -25.21 -5.44
N MET A 78 -3.60 -24.38 -6.04
CA MET A 78 -3.06 -23.18 -5.41
C MET A 78 -4.18 -22.18 -5.10
N LYS A 79 -5.07 -21.92 -6.06
CA LYS A 79 -6.24 -21.05 -5.89
C LYS A 79 -7.10 -21.47 -4.71
N GLN A 80 -7.41 -22.77 -4.60
CA GLN A 80 -8.20 -23.31 -3.49
C GLN A 80 -7.48 -23.24 -2.14
N ARG A 81 -6.16 -23.41 -2.11
CA ARG A 81 -5.36 -23.21 -0.89
C ARG A 81 -5.37 -21.75 -0.44
N MET A 82 -5.18 -20.80 -1.35
CA MET A 82 -5.25 -19.36 -1.02
C MET A 82 -6.64 -18.96 -0.49
N ILE A 83 -7.73 -19.49 -1.05
CA ILE A 83 -9.08 -19.26 -0.51
C ILE A 83 -9.16 -19.75 0.94
N ARG A 84 -8.72 -20.99 1.21
CA ARG A 84 -8.70 -21.54 2.56
C ARG A 84 -7.81 -20.76 3.52
N PHE A 85 -6.68 -20.25 3.05
CA PHE A 85 -5.79 -19.40 3.84
C PHE A 85 -6.51 -18.14 4.35
N PHE A 86 -7.18 -17.38 3.48
CA PHE A 86 -7.91 -16.18 3.95
C PHE A 86 -9.12 -16.53 4.80
N GLN A 87 -9.83 -17.61 4.48
CA GLN A 87 -10.97 -18.07 5.27
C GLN A 87 -10.58 -18.53 6.67
N SER A 88 -9.44 -19.22 6.83
CA SER A 88 -8.96 -19.69 8.13
C SER A 88 -8.50 -18.56 9.06
N LYS A 89 -8.24 -17.37 8.49
CA LYS A 89 -7.89 -16.17 9.25
C LYS A 89 -9.12 -15.44 9.80
N GLN A 90 -10.34 -15.82 9.40
CA GLN A 90 -11.57 -15.18 9.86
C GLN A 90 -12.06 -15.77 11.19
N GLU A 91 -12.29 -14.91 12.18
CA GLU A 91 -12.82 -15.30 13.48
C GLU A 91 -14.35 -15.22 13.51
N ALA A 92 -15.02 -16.33 13.85
CA ALA A 92 -16.48 -16.46 13.73
C ALA A 92 -17.29 -15.47 14.59
N PRO A 93 -17.00 -15.25 15.88
CA PRO A 93 -17.78 -14.32 16.70
C PRO A 93 -17.69 -12.86 16.24
N SER A 94 -16.55 -12.47 15.66
CA SER A 94 -16.25 -11.06 15.43
C SER A 94 -16.28 -10.64 13.97
N GLY A 95 -16.16 -11.60 13.04
CA GLY A 95 -16.10 -11.33 11.61
C GLY A 95 -14.77 -10.76 11.13
N TYR A 96 -13.85 -10.45 12.05
CA TYR A 96 -12.53 -9.92 11.76
C TYR A 96 -11.58 -10.99 11.22
N PHE A 97 -10.55 -10.54 10.51
CA PHE A 97 -9.46 -11.37 10.01
C PHE A 97 -8.20 -11.08 10.83
N TYR A 98 -7.55 -12.13 11.34
CA TYR A 98 -6.36 -12.01 12.18
C TYR A 98 -5.26 -12.97 11.75
N ASP A 99 -4.03 -12.47 11.77
CA ASP A 99 -2.85 -13.29 11.86
C ASP A 99 -2.61 -13.75 13.30
N ASP A 100 -1.76 -14.77 13.43
CA ASP A 100 -1.57 -15.52 14.68
C ASP A 100 -0.89 -14.66 15.76
N ASN A 101 -0.22 -13.57 15.39
CA ASN A 101 0.42 -12.67 16.33
C ASN A 101 -0.63 -11.83 17.09
N PRO A 102 -0.74 -11.97 18.43
CA PRO A 102 -1.78 -11.30 19.22
C PRO A 102 -1.67 -9.76 19.17
N LEU A 103 -0.48 -9.22 18.91
CA LEU A 103 -0.26 -7.78 18.83
C LEU A 103 -1.01 -7.12 17.66
N MET A 104 -1.36 -7.88 16.63
CA MET A 104 -2.19 -7.39 15.54
C MET A 104 -3.53 -6.84 16.06
N ARG A 105 -4.11 -7.46 17.10
CA ARG A 105 -5.40 -7.03 17.68
C ARG A 105 -5.31 -5.69 18.40
N GLU A 106 -4.11 -5.27 18.79
CA GLU A 106 -3.85 -4.00 19.46
C GLU A 106 -3.69 -2.83 18.46
N ASP A 107 -3.58 -3.11 17.15
CA ASP A 107 -3.43 -2.10 16.10
C ASP A 107 -4.68 -2.03 15.19
N GLU A 108 -5.54 -1.04 15.44
CA GLU A 108 -6.77 -0.82 14.65
C GLU A 108 -6.52 -0.72 13.14
N VAL A 109 -5.36 -0.19 12.72
CA VAL A 109 -5.00 -0.06 11.32
C VAL A 109 -4.74 -1.43 10.71
N MET A 110 -3.99 -2.29 11.39
CA MET A 110 -3.75 -3.65 10.90
C MET A 110 -5.06 -4.43 10.81
N VAL A 111 -5.90 -4.34 11.85
CA VAL A 111 -7.19 -5.02 11.89
C VAL A 111 -8.10 -4.56 10.74
N ALA A 112 -8.23 -3.25 10.51
CA ALA A 112 -9.03 -2.72 9.42
C ALA A 112 -8.48 -3.11 8.04
N ARG A 113 -7.15 -3.04 7.84
CA ARG A 113 -6.50 -3.44 6.58
C ARG A 113 -6.69 -4.92 6.28
N ALA A 114 -6.65 -5.79 7.28
CA ALA A 114 -6.84 -7.22 7.11
C ALA A 114 -8.23 -7.59 6.56
N ILE A 115 -9.28 -6.87 6.96
CA ILE A 115 -10.62 -7.01 6.35
C ILE A 115 -10.53 -6.71 4.85
N GLY A 116 -10.00 -5.53 4.51
CA GLY A 116 -9.89 -5.09 3.12
C GLY A 116 -9.06 -6.04 2.26
N TYR A 117 -7.92 -6.52 2.76
CA TYR A 117 -7.08 -7.49 2.06
C TYR A 117 -7.79 -8.82 1.85
N SER A 118 -8.36 -9.39 2.91
CA SER A 118 -8.95 -10.72 2.87
C SER A 118 -10.21 -10.77 2.00
N VAL A 119 -11.12 -9.80 2.15
CA VAL A 119 -12.35 -9.73 1.35
C VAL A 119 -12.03 -9.54 -0.14
N ASN A 120 -11.10 -8.63 -0.46
CA ASN A 120 -10.71 -8.41 -1.85
C ASN A 120 -10.00 -9.63 -2.45
N ALA A 121 -9.13 -10.30 -1.69
CA ALA A 121 -8.45 -11.50 -2.15
C ALA A 121 -9.43 -12.65 -2.40
N LEU A 122 -10.36 -12.89 -1.47
CA LEU A 122 -11.42 -13.88 -1.63
C LEU A 122 -12.24 -13.61 -2.89
N ARG A 123 -12.69 -12.37 -3.10
CA ARG A 123 -13.42 -11.98 -4.31
C ARG A 123 -12.63 -12.27 -5.59
N LYS A 124 -11.36 -11.89 -5.66
CA LYS A 124 -10.48 -12.15 -6.83
C LYS A 124 -10.31 -13.64 -7.10
N LEU A 125 -10.26 -14.44 -6.04
CA LEU A 125 -10.16 -15.90 -6.12
C LEU A 125 -11.53 -16.57 -6.33
N GLY A 126 -12.65 -15.84 -6.35
CA GLY A 126 -13.99 -16.41 -6.45
C GLY A 126 -14.46 -17.13 -5.18
N GLY A 127 -13.83 -16.84 -4.03
CA GLY A 127 -14.28 -17.24 -2.70
C GLY A 127 -15.15 -16.15 -2.04
N GLN A 128 -15.60 -16.45 -0.82
CA GLN A 128 -16.37 -15.55 0.04
C GLN A 128 -15.90 -15.69 1.49
N PRO A 129 -16.08 -14.66 2.34
CA PRO A 129 -15.93 -14.80 3.80
C PRO A 129 -16.80 -15.94 4.34
N LEU A 130 -16.32 -16.62 5.40
CA LEU A 130 -17.07 -17.68 6.09
C LEU A 130 -18.12 -17.12 7.05
N HIS A 131 -17.88 -15.93 7.60
CA HIS A 131 -18.69 -15.30 8.63
C HIS A 131 -19.05 -13.86 8.22
N ALA A 132 -20.10 -13.33 8.86
CA ALA A 132 -20.53 -11.94 8.70
C ALA A 132 -19.37 -10.97 8.99
N LEU A 133 -19.27 -9.87 8.26
CA LEU A 133 -18.22 -8.86 8.49
C LEU A 133 -18.52 -8.04 9.76
N PRO A 134 -17.51 -7.33 10.34
CA PRO A 134 -17.65 -6.74 11.66
C PRO A 134 -18.85 -5.81 11.86
N TYR A 135 -19.26 -5.03 10.84
CA TYR A 135 -20.45 -4.17 11.00
C TYR A 135 -21.74 -4.99 11.11
N GLU A 136 -21.91 -6.01 10.26
CA GLU A 136 -23.06 -6.92 10.30
C GLU A 136 -23.05 -7.79 11.58
N ALA A 137 -21.87 -8.18 12.05
CA ALA A 137 -21.67 -8.86 13.33
C ALA A 137 -21.84 -7.96 14.56
N GLN A 138 -22.14 -6.67 14.38
CA GLN A 138 -22.25 -5.67 15.46
C GLN A 138 -20.97 -5.52 16.30
N GLN A 139 -19.81 -5.73 15.67
CA GLN A 139 -18.47 -5.62 16.26
C GLN A 139 -17.65 -4.48 15.65
N ALA A 140 -18.25 -3.59 14.84
CA ALA A 140 -17.56 -2.41 14.35
C ALA A 140 -17.07 -1.52 15.51
N PRO A 141 -15.98 -0.74 15.32
CA PRO A 141 -15.43 0.09 16.38
C PRO A 141 -16.45 1.06 16.97
N ALA A 142 -16.30 1.37 18.27
CA ALA A 142 -17.25 2.22 19.00
C ALA A 142 -17.48 3.60 18.36
N TYR A 143 -16.50 4.13 17.62
CA TYR A 143 -16.64 5.40 16.91
C TYR A 143 -17.65 5.35 15.74
N MET A 144 -18.07 4.16 15.29
CA MET A 144 -19.07 3.98 14.24
C MET A 144 -20.51 3.96 14.76
N SER A 145 -20.71 4.11 16.08
CA SER A 145 -22.03 4.06 16.73
C SER A 145 -22.93 5.24 16.35
N SER A 146 -22.37 6.45 16.22
CA SER A 146 -23.08 7.66 15.81
C SER A 146 -22.16 8.61 15.05
N ARG A 147 -22.73 9.58 14.32
CA ARG A 147 -21.93 10.59 13.60
C ARG A 147 -21.13 11.45 14.57
N GLU A 148 -21.69 11.75 15.72
CA GLU A 148 -21.04 12.53 16.78
C GLU A 148 -19.87 11.75 17.39
N ALA A 149 -20.02 10.43 17.58
CA ALA A 149 -18.92 9.57 18.02
C ALA A 149 -17.80 9.52 16.97
N TYR A 150 -18.15 9.45 15.70
CA TYR A 150 -17.20 9.46 14.59
C TYR A 150 -16.45 10.80 14.50
N THR A 151 -17.15 11.93 14.58
CA THR A 151 -16.53 13.27 14.63
C THR A 151 -15.57 13.40 15.80
N ARG A 152 -15.96 12.94 17.00
CA ARG A 152 -15.06 12.95 18.17
C ARG A 152 -13.82 12.10 17.96
N TRP A 153 -13.96 10.94 17.33
CA TRP A 153 -12.83 10.09 16.99
C TRP A 153 -11.91 10.74 15.97
N LEU A 154 -12.45 11.30 14.88
CA LEU A 154 -11.66 12.05 13.88
C LEU A 154 -10.81 13.14 14.55
N ALA A 155 -11.43 13.96 15.40
CA ALA A 155 -10.75 15.02 16.14
C ALA A 155 -9.71 14.50 17.17
N SER A 156 -9.79 13.23 17.57
CA SER A 156 -8.82 12.61 18.50
C SER A 156 -7.57 12.08 17.79
N VAL A 157 -7.59 11.93 16.46
CA VAL A 157 -6.44 11.42 15.71
C VAL A 157 -5.43 12.55 15.53
N GLN A 158 -4.24 12.34 16.08
CA GLN A 158 -3.15 13.30 15.95
C GLN A 158 -2.50 13.16 14.56
N LEU A 159 -2.05 14.30 14.01
CA LEU A 159 -1.34 14.38 12.73
C LEU A 159 0.13 14.80 12.88
N SER A 160 0.70 14.67 14.09
CA SER A 160 2.11 14.97 14.41
C SER A 160 3.12 14.08 13.66
N ASN A 161 2.68 12.92 13.19
CA ASN A 161 3.29 12.22 12.06
C ASN A 161 2.20 12.00 11.03
N SER A 162 2.34 12.68 9.88
CA SER A 162 1.32 12.67 8.83
C SER A 162 1.00 11.27 8.33
N TRP A 163 2.02 10.41 8.11
CA TRP A 163 1.79 9.05 7.64
C TRP A 163 0.87 8.28 8.59
N ARG A 164 1.21 8.17 9.88
CA ARG A 164 0.43 7.34 10.81
C ARG A 164 -0.94 7.94 11.09
N GLY A 165 -1.01 9.26 11.29
CA GLY A 165 -2.27 9.96 11.54
C GLY A 165 -3.26 9.79 10.38
N CYS A 166 -2.81 10.04 9.16
CA CYS A 166 -3.63 9.87 7.97
C CYS A 166 -3.94 8.39 7.67
N ASP A 167 -3.06 7.44 8.00
CA ASP A 167 -3.35 6.01 7.86
C ASP A 167 -4.54 5.62 8.74
N ARG A 168 -4.52 6.02 10.02
CA ARG A 168 -5.64 5.82 10.95
C ARG A 168 -6.94 6.43 10.42
N LEU A 169 -6.90 7.70 10.01
CA LEU A 169 -8.06 8.37 9.41
C LEU A 169 -8.59 7.61 8.19
N SER A 170 -7.73 7.23 7.24
CA SER A 170 -8.14 6.56 6.02
C SER A 170 -8.71 5.15 6.25
N THR A 171 -8.21 4.42 7.24
CA THR A 171 -8.64 3.03 7.50
C THR A 171 -10.08 2.94 7.99
N SER A 172 -10.64 4.03 8.53
CA SER A 172 -12.06 4.11 8.87
C SER A 172 -13.00 3.89 7.68
N SER A 173 -12.54 4.14 6.44
CA SER A 173 -13.31 3.90 5.21
C SER A 173 -13.86 2.48 5.14
N VAL A 174 -13.10 1.48 5.61
CA VAL A 174 -13.51 0.06 5.65
C VAL A 174 -14.80 -0.14 6.43
N TYR A 175 -15.02 0.64 7.49
CA TYR A 175 -16.25 0.58 8.28
C TYR A 175 -17.34 1.48 7.71
N VAL A 176 -16.98 2.68 7.22
CA VAL A 176 -17.94 3.59 6.58
C VAL A 176 -18.64 2.91 5.39
N GLU A 177 -17.91 2.15 4.57
CA GLU A 177 -18.47 1.37 3.45
C GLU A 177 -19.53 0.36 3.88
N GLN A 178 -19.43 -0.19 5.09
CA GLN A 178 -20.38 -1.18 5.59
C GLN A 178 -21.65 -0.54 6.18
N VAL A 179 -21.69 0.78 6.36
CA VAL A 179 -22.84 1.48 6.93
C VAL A 179 -24.03 1.42 5.96
N GLU A 180 -25.20 1.01 6.46
CA GLU A 180 -26.48 1.08 5.76
C GLU A 180 -27.49 1.95 6.53
N PRO A 181 -28.47 2.57 5.84
CA PRO A 181 -28.62 2.66 4.39
C PRO A 181 -27.55 3.59 3.75
N ALA A 182 -27.43 3.56 2.42
CA ALA A 182 -26.51 4.41 1.66
C ALA A 182 -26.56 5.91 2.02
N SER A 183 -27.73 6.46 2.40
CA SER A 183 -27.85 7.85 2.85
C SER A 183 -27.10 8.12 4.17
N ARG A 184 -27.08 7.16 5.09
CA ARG A 184 -26.31 7.23 6.33
C ARG A 184 -24.81 7.12 6.02
N ARG A 185 -24.41 6.20 5.12
CA ARG A 185 -23.02 6.09 4.63
C ARG A 185 -22.51 7.41 4.09
N ALA A 186 -23.28 8.05 3.20
CA ALA A 186 -22.94 9.35 2.63
C ALA A 186 -22.75 10.43 3.71
N ALA A 187 -23.55 10.41 4.78
CA ALA A 187 -23.41 11.35 5.88
C ALA A 187 -22.12 11.14 6.71
N TYR A 188 -21.67 9.90 6.90
CA TYR A 188 -20.38 9.61 7.55
C TYR A 188 -19.21 10.01 6.64
N ALA A 189 -19.27 9.68 5.35
CA ALA A 189 -18.25 10.08 4.38
C ALA A 189 -18.12 11.61 4.32
N LYS A 190 -19.24 12.34 4.24
CA LYS A 190 -19.23 13.81 4.29
C LYS A 190 -18.60 14.36 5.57
N THR A 191 -18.94 13.79 6.73
CA THR A 191 -18.33 14.19 8.01
C THR A 191 -16.80 14.02 7.99
N ALA A 192 -16.28 12.96 7.37
CA ALA A 192 -14.84 12.78 7.20
C ALA A 192 -14.24 13.81 6.23
N PHE A 193 -14.87 14.06 5.07
CA PHE A 193 -14.39 15.03 4.09
C PHE A 193 -14.36 16.46 4.62
N ASP A 194 -15.39 16.88 5.35
CA ASP A 194 -15.44 18.20 5.98
C ASP A 194 -14.26 18.35 6.96
N PHE A 195 -14.01 17.33 7.79
CA PHE A 195 -12.87 17.31 8.70
C PHE A 195 -11.53 17.33 7.95
N PHE A 196 -11.34 16.52 6.91
CA PHE A 196 -10.11 16.51 6.13
C PHE A 196 -9.83 17.85 5.47
N ALA A 197 -10.86 18.51 4.94
CA ALA A 197 -10.72 19.84 4.32
C ALA A 197 -10.25 20.90 5.33
N GLU A 198 -10.72 20.84 6.58
CA GLU A 198 -10.29 21.73 7.66
C GLU A 198 -8.83 21.50 8.08
N GLN A 199 -8.34 20.26 7.98
CA GLN A 199 -6.98 19.90 8.39
C GLN A 199 -5.92 20.06 7.29
N GLN A 200 -6.32 20.31 6.04
CA GLN A 200 -5.38 20.41 4.92
C GLN A 200 -4.63 21.74 4.95
N ASP A 201 -3.30 21.71 4.89
CA ASP A 201 -2.47 22.91 4.80
C ASP A 201 -2.75 23.64 3.47
N PRO A 202 -3.19 24.91 3.48
CA PRO A 202 -3.53 25.64 2.27
C PRO A 202 -2.34 25.98 1.38
N GLN A 203 -1.13 26.05 1.93
CA GLN A 203 0.09 26.41 1.21
C GLN A 203 0.71 25.19 0.52
N SER A 204 0.89 24.09 1.25
CA SER A 204 1.50 22.88 0.68
C SER A 204 0.50 21.92 0.06
N GLY A 205 -0.79 22.02 0.40
CA GLY A 205 -1.81 21.05 0.01
C GLY A 205 -1.68 19.70 0.75
N LEU A 206 -0.72 19.55 1.66
CA LEU A 206 -0.49 18.31 2.39
C LEU A 206 -1.19 18.28 3.75
N TRP A 207 -1.37 17.10 4.30
CA TRP A 207 -1.91 16.92 5.66
C TRP A 207 -0.79 16.67 6.67
N GLY A 208 -1.01 17.11 7.91
CA GLY A 208 -0.17 16.80 9.06
C GLY A 208 1.27 17.32 8.99
N GLU A 209 2.09 16.80 9.88
CA GLU A 209 3.48 17.21 10.13
C GLU A 209 4.51 16.15 9.67
N GLY A 210 5.78 16.53 9.66
CA GLY A 210 6.92 15.72 9.21
C GLY A 210 7.65 16.32 8.01
N SER A 211 8.62 15.58 7.46
CA SER A 211 9.26 15.93 6.19
C SER A 211 8.26 15.96 5.03
N TYR A 212 8.66 16.47 3.86
CA TYR A 212 7.78 16.42 2.70
C TYR A 212 7.40 14.98 2.36
N TYR A 213 8.33 14.02 2.38
CA TYR A 213 7.99 12.63 2.12
C TYR A 213 7.03 12.00 3.14
N VAL A 214 7.14 12.35 4.43
CA VAL A 214 6.18 11.90 5.46
C VAL A 214 4.80 12.50 5.20
N ARG A 215 4.73 13.80 4.92
CA ARG A 215 3.48 14.51 4.62
C ARG A 215 2.83 14.04 3.32
N ILE A 216 3.60 13.82 2.26
CA ILE A 216 3.14 13.23 1.00
C ILE A 216 2.62 11.80 1.25
N SER A 217 3.28 11.03 2.12
CA SER A 217 2.82 9.69 2.47
C SER A 217 1.49 9.73 3.24
N GLY A 218 1.27 10.68 4.13
CA GLY A 218 -0.04 10.87 4.77
C GLY A 218 -1.12 11.36 3.80
N THR A 219 -0.80 12.31 2.92
CA THR A 219 -1.67 12.72 1.81
C THR A 219 -2.07 11.52 0.93
N PHE A 220 -1.11 10.66 0.61
CA PHE A 220 -1.38 9.42 -0.10
C PHE A 220 -2.33 8.49 0.68
N LYS A 221 -2.21 8.39 2.00
CA LYS A 221 -3.17 7.61 2.80
C LYS A 221 -4.58 8.19 2.72
N LEU A 222 -4.75 9.50 2.88
CA LEU A 222 -6.06 10.12 2.76
C LEU A 222 -6.64 9.99 1.34
N HIS A 223 -5.80 10.03 0.30
CA HIS A 223 -6.27 9.78 -1.06
C HIS A 223 -7.01 8.44 -1.19
N ILE A 224 -6.64 7.40 -0.42
CA ILE A 224 -7.31 6.11 -0.46
C ILE A 224 -8.77 6.26 0.00
N PHE A 225 -9.05 7.16 0.95
CA PHE A 225 -10.41 7.49 1.38
C PHE A 225 -11.14 8.25 0.28
N TYR A 226 -10.52 9.27 -0.32
CA TYR A 226 -11.09 10.07 -1.42
C TYR A 226 -11.47 9.20 -2.63
N ASP A 227 -10.52 8.39 -3.11
CA ASP A 227 -10.72 7.40 -4.18
C ASP A 227 -11.87 6.45 -3.86
N ARG A 228 -11.99 6.02 -2.61
CA ARG A 228 -13.03 5.04 -2.25
C ARG A 228 -14.46 5.55 -2.39
N PHE A 229 -14.67 6.84 -2.21
CA PHE A 229 -15.99 7.46 -2.34
C PHE A 229 -16.08 8.33 -3.60
N ASP A 230 -15.21 8.10 -4.59
CA ASP A 230 -15.19 8.78 -5.88
C ASP A 230 -15.13 10.32 -5.75
N VAL A 231 -14.38 10.83 -4.77
CA VAL A 231 -14.20 12.27 -4.54
C VAL A 231 -12.80 12.70 -4.99
N PRO A 232 -12.66 13.74 -5.84
CA PRO A 232 -11.34 14.25 -6.23
C PRO A 232 -10.53 14.79 -5.04
N LEU A 233 -9.20 14.76 -5.15
CA LEU A 233 -8.34 15.38 -4.15
C LEU A 233 -8.46 16.91 -4.22
N PRO A 234 -8.53 17.60 -3.08
CA PRO A 234 -8.44 19.06 -3.05
C PRO A 234 -6.99 19.52 -3.22
N ARG A 235 -6.79 20.73 -3.77
CA ARG A 235 -5.49 21.42 -3.87
C ARG A 235 -4.41 20.65 -4.67
N GLU A 236 -4.82 20.04 -5.78
CA GLU A 236 -3.93 19.21 -6.61
C GLU A 236 -2.66 19.96 -7.05
N GLU A 237 -2.76 21.25 -7.39
CA GLU A 237 -1.59 22.07 -7.76
C GLU A 237 -0.59 22.21 -6.60
N GLN A 238 -1.05 22.47 -5.37
CA GLN A 238 -0.15 22.59 -4.22
C GLN A 238 0.49 21.24 -3.87
N ILE A 239 -0.28 20.14 -3.99
CA ILE A 239 0.24 18.78 -3.82
C ILE A 239 1.32 18.50 -4.87
N TYR A 240 1.08 18.86 -6.13
CA TYR A 240 2.04 18.72 -7.23
C TYR A 240 3.36 19.43 -6.94
N GLN A 241 3.30 20.71 -6.56
CA GLN A 241 4.49 21.49 -6.24
C GLN A 241 5.25 20.90 -5.04
N SER A 242 4.53 20.41 -4.03
CA SER A 242 5.14 19.74 -2.89
C SER A 242 5.84 18.43 -3.26
N ILE A 243 5.27 17.66 -4.20
CA ILE A 243 5.89 16.44 -4.75
C ILE A 243 7.19 16.78 -5.48
N LEU A 244 7.18 17.78 -6.37
CA LEU A 244 8.38 18.22 -7.08
C LEU A 244 9.47 18.69 -6.12
N ASN A 245 9.09 19.45 -5.08
CA ASN A 245 10.02 19.89 -4.06
C ASN A 245 10.68 18.71 -3.33
N ALA A 246 9.90 17.70 -2.94
CA ALA A 246 10.43 16.50 -2.27
C ALA A 246 11.40 15.74 -3.19
N LEU A 247 11.00 15.49 -4.44
CA LEU A 247 11.82 14.77 -5.43
C LEU A 247 13.16 15.44 -5.71
N ARG A 248 13.23 16.77 -5.58
CA ARG A 248 14.45 17.56 -5.86
C ARG A 248 15.35 17.75 -4.65
N ASN A 249 14.78 17.76 -3.43
CA ASN A 249 15.48 18.24 -2.25
C ASN A 249 15.55 17.24 -1.09
N GLU A 250 14.81 16.13 -1.12
CA GLU A 250 14.84 15.10 -0.08
C GLU A 250 15.35 13.76 -0.62
N GLU A 251 15.92 12.94 0.26
CA GLU A 251 16.36 11.58 -0.08
C GLU A 251 15.22 10.57 0.12
N ALA A 252 14.86 9.85 -0.95
CA ALA A 252 13.91 8.75 -0.87
C ALA A 252 14.56 7.49 -0.27
N ALA A 253 14.67 7.44 1.07
CA ALA A 253 15.26 6.31 1.80
C ALA A 253 14.35 5.07 1.93
N ASP A 254 13.08 5.20 1.53
CA ASP A 254 12.05 4.18 1.67
C ASP A 254 11.22 4.04 0.37
N MET A 255 10.86 2.82 -0.03
CA MET A 255 10.09 2.55 -1.25
C MET A 255 8.76 3.32 -1.32
N CYS A 256 8.13 3.64 -0.18
CA CYS A 256 6.91 4.43 -0.13
C CYS A 256 7.17 5.88 -0.51
N TYR A 257 8.37 6.41 -0.23
CA TYR A 257 8.75 7.77 -0.62
C TYR A 257 8.93 7.87 -2.14
N ILE A 258 9.10 6.73 -2.83
CA ILE A 258 9.07 6.66 -4.30
C ILE A 258 7.64 6.46 -4.78
N ARG A 259 6.93 5.46 -4.24
CA ARG A 259 5.61 5.03 -4.70
C ARG A 259 4.50 6.05 -4.45
N ASN A 260 4.51 6.72 -3.29
CA ASN A 260 3.41 7.60 -2.90
C ASN A 260 3.32 8.86 -3.77
N PRO A 261 4.42 9.60 -4.05
CA PRO A 261 4.36 10.74 -4.98
C PRO A 261 3.88 10.34 -6.37
N ILE A 262 4.46 9.29 -6.96
CA ILE A 262 4.12 8.85 -8.33
C ILE A 262 2.64 8.46 -8.45
N HIS A 263 2.10 7.79 -7.43
CA HIS A 263 0.68 7.44 -7.41
C HIS A 263 -0.23 8.66 -7.30
N LEU A 264 0.13 9.66 -6.48
CA LEU A 264 -0.64 10.90 -6.38
C LEU A 264 -0.64 11.66 -7.71
N LEU A 265 0.49 11.77 -8.39
CA LEU A 265 0.58 12.40 -9.71
C LEU A 265 -0.38 11.76 -10.71
N SER A 266 -0.43 10.43 -10.74
CA SER A 266 -1.32 9.70 -11.63
C SER A 266 -2.79 9.83 -11.26
N TYR A 267 -3.10 9.88 -9.96
CA TYR A 267 -4.45 10.08 -9.48
C TYR A 267 -5.02 11.46 -9.86
N MET A 268 -4.22 12.52 -9.71
CA MET A 268 -4.62 13.90 -10.02
C MET A 268 -4.75 14.17 -11.52
N LYS A 269 -4.26 13.27 -12.39
CA LYS A 269 -4.36 13.36 -13.86
C LYS A 269 -3.91 14.72 -14.43
N LEU A 270 -2.85 15.27 -13.86
CA LEU A 270 -2.29 16.56 -14.24
C LEU A 270 -1.62 16.50 -15.63
N ASP A 271 -1.59 17.63 -16.32
CA ASP A 271 -0.78 17.82 -17.53
C ASP A 271 0.67 18.14 -17.11
N ILE A 272 1.51 17.10 -17.06
CA ILE A 272 2.90 17.22 -16.60
C ILE A 272 3.80 17.58 -17.80
N PRO A 273 4.54 18.71 -17.76
CA PRO A 273 5.49 19.06 -18.80
C PRO A 273 6.50 17.93 -19.07
N VAL A 274 6.81 17.66 -20.34
CA VAL A 274 7.66 16.52 -20.73
C VAL A 274 9.02 16.49 -20.03
N GLU A 275 9.62 17.65 -19.76
CA GLU A 275 10.90 17.73 -19.05
C GLU A 275 10.76 17.37 -17.57
N GLU A 276 9.68 17.78 -16.91
CA GLU A 276 9.39 17.40 -15.52
C GLU A 276 9.03 15.93 -15.43
N LEU A 277 8.26 15.40 -16.39
CA LEU A 277 7.96 13.98 -16.46
C LEU A 277 9.23 13.14 -16.63
N ARG A 278 10.17 13.58 -17.48
CA ARG A 278 11.48 12.94 -17.65
C ARG A 278 12.26 12.95 -16.32
N GLU A 279 12.32 14.09 -15.64
CA GLU A 279 12.97 14.23 -14.33
C GLU A 279 12.34 13.29 -13.27
N ILE A 280 11.01 13.25 -13.19
CA ILE A 280 10.25 12.40 -12.27
C ILE A 280 10.57 10.92 -12.51
N ILE A 281 10.51 10.46 -13.76
CA ILE A 281 10.81 9.05 -14.10
C ILE A 281 12.28 8.74 -13.83
N GLN A 282 13.20 9.64 -14.18
CA GLN A 282 14.63 9.45 -13.94
C GLN A 282 14.92 9.28 -12.43
N ASN A 283 14.43 10.19 -11.58
CA ASN A 283 14.59 10.11 -10.14
C ASN A 283 13.96 8.83 -9.56
N THR A 284 12.81 8.44 -10.08
CA THR A 284 12.12 7.20 -9.71
C THR A 284 12.96 5.97 -10.00
N VAL A 285 13.50 5.84 -11.21
CA VAL A 285 14.36 4.72 -11.61
C VAL A 285 15.62 4.66 -10.75
N GLN A 286 16.30 5.79 -10.54
CA GLN A 286 17.51 5.81 -9.72
C GLN A 286 17.23 5.41 -8.26
N ASN A 287 16.12 5.88 -7.68
CA ASN A 287 15.76 5.49 -6.32
C ASN A 287 15.35 4.01 -6.22
N MET A 288 14.63 3.47 -7.21
CA MET A 288 14.29 2.04 -7.25
C MET A 288 15.53 1.15 -7.31
N LYS A 289 16.54 1.52 -8.12
CA LYS A 289 17.82 0.78 -8.23
C LYS A 289 18.50 0.60 -6.87
N ARG A 290 18.44 1.62 -6.01
CA ARG A 290 19.07 1.60 -4.69
C ARG A 290 18.38 0.65 -3.71
N LEU A 291 17.13 0.29 -3.99
CA LEU A 291 16.32 -0.62 -3.18
C LEU A 291 16.26 -2.04 -3.75
N LEU A 292 16.77 -2.26 -4.97
CA LEU A 292 16.91 -3.58 -5.57
C LEU A 292 17.95 -4.42 -4.80
N ARG A 293 17.67 -5.70 -4.59
CA ARG A 293 18.51 -6.61 -3.82
C ARG A 293 19.04 -7.76 -4.68
N ALA A 294 20.14 -8.35 -4.21
CA ALA A 294 20.81 -9.45 -4.89
C ALA A 294 19.95 -10.72 -5.01
N ASP A 295 18.87 -10.83 -4.22
CA ASP A 295 17.91 -11.92 -4.33
C ASP A 295 16.86 -11.74 -5.44
N GLY A 296 16.89 -10.60 -6.16
CA GLY A 296 15.92 -10.23 -7.20
C GLY A 296 14.67 -9.52 -6.68
N GLY A 297 14.51 -9.38 -5.36
CA GLY A 297 13.44 -8.61 -4.74
C GLY A 297 13.84 -7.15 -4.50
N PHE A 298 12.87 -6.37 -4.02
CA PHE A 298 13.10 -4.99 -3.58
C PHE A 298 12.93 -4.90 -2.07
N SER A 299 13.72 -4.06 -1.43
CA SER A 299 13.63 -3.76 0.00
C SER A 299 12.82 -2.50 0.24
N ARG A 300 12.12 -2.43 1.38
CA ARG A 300 11.40 -1.21 1.78
C ARG A 300 12.33 -0.08 2.13
N GLU A 301 13.49 -0.34 2.75
CA GLU A 301 14.45 0.71 3.11
C GLU A 301 15.82 0.46 2.46
N LEU A 302 16.63 1.51 2.34
CA LEU A 302 17.98 1.43 1.75
C LEU A 302 18.88 0.42 2.47
N ALA A 303 18.83 0.41 3.80
CA ALA A 303 19.71 -0.44 4.61
C ALA A 303 19.23 -1.90 4.69
N HIS A 304 17.92 -2.14 4.79
CA HIS A 304 17.36 -3.46 5.08
C HIS A 304 15.84 -3.49 4.84
N SER A 305 15.26 -4.69 4.79
CA SER A 305 13.80 -4.85 4.89
C SER A 305 13.40 -4.74 6.37
N PRO A 306 12.39 -3.94 6.73
CA PRO A 306 12.00 -3.74 8.12
C PRO A 306 11.42 -5.03 8.72
N THR A 307 11.71 -5.28 9.98
CA THR A 307 11.19 -6.46 10.69
C THR A 307 9.67 -6.40 10.87
N ALA A 308 9.11 -5.19 11.03
CA ALA A 308 7.72 -4.92 11.37
C ALA A 308 7.15 -3.79 10.50
N PRO A 309 6.56 -4.10 9.33
CA PRO A 309 6.10 -3.08 8.39
C PRO A 309 4.94 -2.24 8.95
N ASN A 310 4.23 -2.69 9.98
CA ASN A 310 3.12 -1.96 10.60
C ASN A 310 3.56 -0.69 11.35
N VAL A 311 4.84 -0.59 11.73
CA VAL A 311 5.40 0.58 12.42
C VAL A 311 6.60 1.20 11.68
N ALA A 312 7.10 0.55 10.62
CA ALA A 312 8.36 0.89 9.96
C ALA A 312 8.44 2.30 9.35
N GLN A 313 7.32 3.00 9.16
CA GLN A 313 7.29 4.34 8.58
C GLN A 313 7.58 5.45 9.59
N ILE A 314 7.57 5.16 10.90
CA ILE A 314 8.11 6.09 11.90
C ILE A 314 9.61 5.89 11.95
N LYS A 315 10.36 6.82 11.36
CA LYS A 315 11.82 6.73 11.23
C LYS A 315 12.55 7.20 12.49
N GLY A 316 13.85 6.94 12.57
CA GLY A 316 14.67 7.39 13.69
C GLY A 316 14.60 8.91 13.89
N GLY A 317 14.23 9.35 15.09
CA GLY A 317 14.02 10.76 15.41
C GLY A 317 12.59 11.27 15.19
N GLU A 318 11.71 10.47 14.59
CA GLU A 318 10.28 10.76 14.48
C GLU A 318 9.51 10.23 15.68
N TYR A 319 8.31 10.76 15.88
CA TYR A 319 7.42 10.37 16.97
C TYR A 319 5.97 10.37 16.52
N TYR A 320 5.21 9.38 17.00
CA TYR A 320 3.76 9.42 16.96
C TYR A 320 3.20 8.93 18.30
N PRO A 321 2.22 9.63 18.89
CA PRO A 321 1.64 9.23 20.16
C PRO A 321 0.81 7.95 19.99
N ASN A 322 0.95 7.04 20.94
CA ASN A 322 0.26 5.74 20.94
C ASN A 322 0.61 4.87 19.72
N MET A 323 1.89 4.85 19.33
CA MET A 323 2.34 3.84 18.37
C MET A 323 2.03 2.43 18.89
N PRO A 324 1.43 1.56 18.06
CA PRO A 324 1.19 0.18 18.45
C PRO A 324 2.52 -0.56 18.61
N LYS A 325 2.48 -1.71 19.28
CA LYS A 325 3.64 -2.59 19.36
C LYS A 325 3.96 -3.16 17.97
N ALA A 326 5.25 -3.33 17.69
CA ALA A 326 5.72 -3.88 16.44
C ALA A 326 5.27 -5.34 16.25
N VAL A 327 4.72 -5.65 15.07
CA VAL A 327 4.41 -7.04 14.67
C VAL A 327 5.54 -7.51 13.75
N HIS A 328 6.48 -8.27 14.32
CA HIS A 328 7.65 -8.74 13.58
C HIS A 328 7.29 -9.93 12.67
N ILE A 329 7.46 -9.74 11.37
CA ILE A 329 7.23 -10.75 10.33
C ILE A 329 8.46 -10.97 9.44
N GLY A 330 9.60 -10.34 9.75
CA GLY A 330 10.89 -10.55 9.09
C GLY A 330 12.05 -10.31 10.06
N ARG A 331 13.27 -10.70 9.66
CA ARG A 331 14.46 -10.59 10.52
C ARG A 331 15.23 -9.28 10.40
N GLY A 332 14.86 -8.38 9.49
CA GLY A 332 15.58 -7.12 9.34
C GLY A 332 16.80 -7.22 8.43
N GLU A 333 16.85 -8.21 7.54
CA GLU A 333 18.03 -8.50 6.72
C GLU A 333 18.10 -7.61 5.46
N VAL A 334 19.26 -7.63 4.80
CA VAL A 334 19.43 -6.99 3.48
C VAL A 334 18.87 -7.93 2.40
N GLU A 335 17.55 -7.92 2.27
CA GLU A 335 16.79 -8.82 1.41
C GLU A 335 15.62 -8.09 0.74
N GLY A 336 14.97 -8.73 -0.22
CA GLY A 336 13.71 -8.25 -0.77
C GLY A 336 12.52 -8.61 0.12
N ASP A 337 11.49 -7.77 0.13
CA ASP A 337 10.24 -8.01 0.84
C ASP A 337 8.98 -7.73 -0.01
N MET A 338 7.87 -8.35 0.40
CA MET A 338 6.59 -8.36 -0.31
C MET A 338 5.99 -6.97 -0.50
N ASN A 339 6.19 -6.11 0.50
CA ASN A 339 5.62 -4.78 0.49
C ASN A 339 6.34 -3.91 -0.54
N ALA A 340 7.67 -3.93 -0.55
CA ALA A 340 8.45 -3.24 -1.59
C ALA A 340 8.27 -3.85 -2.98
N GLY A 341 8.19 -5.17 -3.13
CA GLY A 341 7.92 -5.82 -4.41
C GLY A 341 6.58 -5.40 -5.03
N THR A 342 5.52 -5.30 -4.19
CA THR A 342 4.21 -4.81 -4.63
C THR A 342 4.26 -3.35 -5.06
N GLN A 343 5.01 -2.53 -4.35
CA GLN A 343 5.17 -1.11 -4.66
C GLN A 343 5.99 -0.88 -5.92
N ALA A 344 7.07 -1.64 -6.13
CA ALA A 344 7.90 -1.55 -7.32
C ALA A 344 7.08 -1.76 -8.60
N LEU A 345 6.22 -2.80 -8.64
CA LEU A 345 5.34 -3.03 -9.78
C LEU A 345 4.31 -1.92 -9.98
N LEU A 346 3.78 -1.35 -8.90
CA LEU A 346 2.88 -0.20 -9.00
C LEU A 346 3.58 1.03 -9.56
N ILE A 347 4.78 1.34 -9.05
CA ILE A 347 5.60 2.44 -9.58
C ILE A 347 5.79 2.26 -11.08
N ARG A 348 6.19 1.06 -11.51
CA ARG A 348 6.34 0.73 -12.92
C ARG A 348 5.08 1.02 -13.73
N SER A 349 3.95 0.43 -13.35
CA SER A 349 2.68 0.63 -14.05
C SER A 349 2.29 2.10 -14.14
N VAL A 350 2.48 2.85 -13.05
CA VAL A 350 2.13 4.26 -13.00
C VAL A 350 3.07 5.12 -13.84
N CYS A 351 4.37 4.85 -13.88
CA CYS A 351 5.30 5.58 -14.74
C CYS A 351 4.97 5.41 -16.23
N TYR A 352 4.59 4.20 -16.66
CA TYR A 352 4.09 3.96 -18.02
C TYR A 352 2.79 4.74 -18.29
N GLN A 353 1.85 4.73 -17.34
CA GLN A 353 0.60 5.48 -17.45
C GLN A 353 0.84 6.99 -17.58
N LEU A 354 1.71 7.56 -16.73
CA LEU A 354 2.07 8.99 -16.79
C LEU A 354 2.72 9.37 -18.13
N ALA A 355 3.48 8.45 -18.73
CA ALA A 355 4.07 8.61 -20.05
C ALA A 355 3.08 8.42 -21.22
N GLY A 356 1.83 8.02 -20.95
CA GLY A 356 0.86 7.68 -21.99
C GLY A 356 1.26 6.46 -22.81
N MET A 357 2.00 5.52 -22.21
CA MET A 357 2.54 4.34 -22.87
C MET A 357 1.99 3.05 -22.26
N GLU A 358 1.78 2.03 -23.09
CA GLU A 358 1.45 0.69 -22.60
C GLU A 358 2.71 0.01 -22.05
N ALA A 359 2.61 -0.53 -20.83
CA ALA A 359 3.70 -1.26 -20.23
C ALA A 359 3.88 -2.63 -20.90
N PRO A 360 5.08 -3.01 -21.37
CA PRO A 360 5.30 -4.33 -21.93
C PRO A 360 5.15 -5.40 -20.84
N LYS A 361 4.90 -6.64 -21.26
CA LYS A 361 4.86 -7.79 -20.33
C LYS A 361 6.27 -8.04 -19.78
N LEU A 362 6.38 -8.18 -18.46
CA LEU A 362 7.60 -8.65 -17.84
C LEU A 362 7.77 -10.16 -18.08
N SER A 363 9.01 -10.64 -18.09
CA SER A 363 9.30 -12.07 -18.18
C SER A 363 8.92 -12.78 -16.88
N THR A 364 7.92 -13.65 -16.92
CA THR A 364 7.34 -14.34 -15.75
C THR A 364 7.85 -15.78 -15.58
N MET A 365 8.97 -16.14 -16.21
CA MET A 365 9.48 -17.51 -16.14
C MET A 365 9.66 -17.98 -14.67
N ASN A 366 9.16 -19.18 -14.37
CA ASN A 366 9.37 -19.93 -13.13
C ASN A 366 8.54 -19.51 -11.88
N VAL A 367 7.47 -18.71 -11.99
CA VAL A 367 6.64 -18.38 -10.79
C VAL A 367 5.94 -19.60 -10.17
N TYR A 368 5.43 -20.50 -11.01
CA TYR A 368 4.69 -21.70 -10.58
C TYR A 368 5.52 -22.98 -10.62
N GLN A 369 6.84 -22.88 -10.78
CA GLN A 369 7.74 -24.03 -10.77
C GLN A 369 8.29 -24.20 -9.36
N GLU A 370 8.02 -25.36 -8.75
CA GLU A 370 8.47 -25.74 -7.40
C GLU A 370 9.98 -26.03 -7.35
#